data_AF-A0A4P6MA33-F1
#
_entry.id   AF-A0A4P6MA33-F1
#
_cell.length_a   1.000
_cell.length_b   1.000
_cell.length_c   1.000
_cell.angle_alpha   90.00
_cell.angle_beta   90.00
_cell.angle_gamma   90.00
#
_symmetry.space_group_name_H-M   'P 1'
#
loop_
_entity.id
_entity.type
_entity.pdbx_description
1 polymer ?
#
loop_
_entity_poly.entity_id
_entity_poly.type
_entity_poly.pdbx_seq_one_letter_code
_entity_poly.pdbx_strand_id
1 'polypeptide(L)'
;MGSLDICEAVLEIFARFKRTNPDILYLCDPVMGNNRCFVKPEITSFFKNNSQADIITPNQFEAEFLSGIKINNVSDAIKVAKHFHNLGVKIVIITGINFQDEKYFQVFASNATKKYLVQSHNKEKTLILQVQEIYLLVFFWVFI
;
A
#
# COMPACT_ATOMS: atom_id res chain seq x y z
N MET A 1 -6.71 3.63 -18.79
CA MET A 1 -5.78 4.41 -17.92
C MET A 1 -6.58 5.19 -16.88
N GLY A 2 -6.14 5.23 -15.62
CA GLY A 2 -6.83 5.95 -14.55
C GLY A 2 -6.93 7.46 -14.79
N SER A 3 -7.92 8.11 -14.16
CA SER A 3 -8.15 9.55 -14.16
C SER A 3 -8.42 10.05 -12.74
N LEU A 4 -8.24 11.35 -12.52
CA LEU A 4 -8.54 11.98 -11.22
C LEU A 4 -10.02 11.81 -10.83
N ASP A 5 -10.93 11.93 -11.81
CA ASP A 5 -12.38 11.74 -11.58
C ASP A 5 -12.71 10.35 -11.00
N ILE A 6 -12.00 9.31 -11.44
CA ILE A 6 -12.19 7.94 -10.91
C ILE A 6 -11.71 7.88 -9.46
N CYS A 7 -10.56 8.48 -9.16
CA CYS A 7 -10.02 8.54 -7.80
C CYS A 7 -10.96 9.26 -6.84
N GLU A 8 -11.54 10.39 -7.27
CA GLU A 8 -12.52 11.16 -6.50
C GLU A 8 -13.83 10.37 -6.30
N ALA A 9 -14.33 9.73 -7.35
CA ALA A 9 -15.53 8.91 -7.27
C ALA A 9 -15.37 7.73 -6.28
N VAL A 10 -14.19 7.09 -6.24
CA VAL A 10 -13.89 6.01 -5.28
C VAL A 10 -13.94 6.53 -3.84
N LEU A 11 -13.38 7.71 -3.55
CA LEU A 11 -13.45 8.29 -2.20
C LEU A 11 -14.88 8.67 -1.82
N GLU A 12 -15.66 9.21 -2.75
CA GLU A 12 -17.07 9.54 -2.51
C GLU A 12 -17.86 8.27 -2.15
N ILE A 13 -17.67 7.19 -2.92
CA ILE A 13 -18.30 5.90 -2.68
C ILE A 13 -17.87 5.34 -1.32
N PHE A 14 -16.57 5.39 -0.99
CA PHE A 14 -16.09 4.96 0.32
C PHE A 14 -16.72 5.77 1.46
N ALA A 15 -16.82 7.08 1.34
CA ALA A 15 -17.47 7.93 2.32
C ALA A 15 -18.97 7.59 2.50
N ARG A 16 -19.64 7.12 1.44
CA ARG A 16 -21.01 6.60 1.53
C ARG A 16 -21.05 5.26 2.27
N PHE A 17 -20.14 4.33 1.96
CA PHE A 17 -20.05 3.06 2.67
C PHE A 17 -19.77 3.25 4.16
N LYS A 18 -18.84 4.14 4.54
CA LYS A 18 -18.53 4.45 5.94
C LYS A 18 -19.71 5.02 6.72
N ARG A 19 -20.59 5.80 6.08
CA ARG A 19 -21.83 6.30 6.71
C ARG A 19 -22.81 5.18 7.03
N THR A 20 -22.89 4.16 6.19
CA THR A 20 -23.79 3.01 6.39
C THR A 20 -23.19 1.94 7.30
N ASN A 21 -21.88 1.74 7.20
CA ASN A 21 -21.12 0.77 7.98
C ASN A 21 -19.77 1.40 8.39
N PRO A 22 -19.68 2.01 9.58
CA PRO A 22 -18.45 2.63 10.08
C PRO A 22 -17.26 1.67 10.17
N ASP A 23 -17.51 0.37 10.32
CA ASP A 23 -16.50 -0.67 10.50
C ASP A 23 -15.89 -1.17 9.18
N ILE A 24 -16.45 -0.78 8.02
CA ILE A 24 -15.89 -1.19 6.71
C ILE A 24 -14.44 -0.71 6.58
N LEU A 25 -13.52 -1.55 6.12
CA LEU A 25 -12.12 -1.15 5.93
C LEU A 25 -11.89 -0.77 4.46
N TYR A 26 -11.17 0.33 4.25
CA TYR A 26 -10.65 0.68 2.92
C TYR A 26 -9.18 0.33 2.79
N LEU A 27 -8.89 -0.55 1.81
CA LEU A 27 -7.55 -0.85 1.37
C LEU A 27 -7.25 -0.09 0.08
N CYS A 28 -6.18 0.69 0.10
CA CYS A 28 -5.64 1.37 -1.07
C CYS A 28 -4.38 0.66 -1.56
N ASP A 29 -4.40 0.18 -2.80
CA ASP A 29 -3.21 -0.29 -3.52
C ASP A 29 -2.77 0.80 -4.50
N PRO A 30 -1.72 1.60 -4.18
CA PRO A 30 -1.37 2.80 -4.94
C PRO A 30 -0.56 2.42 -6.19
N VAL A 31 -1.19 1.69 -7.10
CA VAL A 31 -0.61 1.22 -8.36
C VAL A 31 -0.13 2.41 -9.19
N MET A 32 1.15 2.73 -9.07
CA MET A 32 1.78 3.85 -9.77
C MET A 32 3.00 3.39 -10.55
N GLY A 33 3.63 2.29 -10.15
CA GLY A 33 4.74 1.70 -10.89
C GLY A 33 5.72 0.92 -10.03
N ASN A 34 6.83 0.53 -10.65
CA ASN A 34 7.82 -0.37 -10.02
C ASN A 34 9.23 0.25 -9.95
N ASN A 35 9.72 0.83 -11.05
CA ASN A 35 11.03 1.48 -11.16
C ASN A 35 10.91 2.91 -11.69
N ARG A 36 9.75 3.22 -12.28
CA ARG A 36 9.34 4.53 -12.75
C ARG A 36 7.84 4.67 -12.56
N CYS A 37 7.38 5.90 -12.41
CA CYS A 37 5.96 6.20 -12.33
C CYS A 37 5.34 6.12 -13.73
N PHE A 38 4.22 5.40 -13.85
CA PHE A 38 3.45 5.26 -15.10
C PHE A 38 2.14 6.06 -15.09
N VAL A 39 1.77 6.64 -13.94
CA VAL A 39 0.56 7.44 -13.81
C VAL A 39 0.84 8.93 -13.98
N LYS A 40 -0.20 9.67 -14.35
CA LYS A 40 -0.13 11.12 -14.56
C LYS A 40 0.21 11.87 -13.25
N PRO A 41 0.87 13.04 -13.31
CA PRO A 41 1.20 13.85 -12.12
C PRO A 41 0.00 14.22 -11.23
N GLU A 42 -1.18 14.39 -11.82
CA GLU A 42 -2.43 14.64 -11.07
C GLU A 42 -2.81 13.45 -10.16
N ILE A 43 -2.62 12.22 -10.63
CA ILE A 43 -2.92 10.99 -9.89
C ILE A 43 -1.87 10.76 -8.80
N THR A 44 -0.60 11.02 -9.08
CA THR A 44 0.43 10.93 -8.04
C THR A 44 0.22 11.94 -6.91
N SER A 45 -0.17 13.17 -7.27
CA SER A 45 -0.51 14.22 -6.31
C SER A 45 -1.73 13.81 -5.47
N PHE A 46 -2.72 13.20 -6.10
CA PHE A 46 -3.88 12.65 -5.41
C PHE A 46 -3.48 11.62 -4.34
N PHE A 47 -2.67 10.61 -4.68
CA PHE A 47 -2.26 9.59 -3.70
C PHE A 47 -1.43 10.15 -2.54
N LYS A 48 -0.61 11.17 -2.79
CA LYS A 48 0.14 11.86 -1.73
C LYS A 48 -0.76 12.60 -0.74
N ASN A 49 -1.84 13.21 -1.26
CA ASN A 49 -2.72 14.07 -0.46
C ASN A 49 -3.92 13.34 0.14
N ASN A 50 -4.33 12.21 -0.43
CA ASN A 50 -5.58 11.50 -0.10
C ASN A 50 -5.35 10.08 0.42
N SER A 51 -4.47 9.95 1.41
CA SER A 51 -4.17 8.70 2.11
C SER A 51 -5.26 8.29 3.12
N GLN A 52 -6.54 8.56 2.81
CA GLN A 52 -7.70 8.22 3.64
C GLN A 52 -8.02 6.71 3.66
N ALA A 53 -7.01 5.86 3.64
CA ALA A 53 -7.15 4.42 3.67
C ALA A 53 -6.93 3.89 5.09
N ASP A 54 -7.70 2.87 5.47
CA ASP A 54 -7.42 2.12 6.69
C ASP A 54 -6.17 1.24 6.49
N ILE A 55 -5.96 0.73 5.27
CA ILE A 55 -4.87 -0.16 4.90
C ILE A 55 -4.21 0.33 3.60
N ILE A 56 -2.88 0.30 3.51
CA ILE A 56 -2.17 0.59 2.26
C ILE A 56 -1.16 -0.52 1.92
N THR A 57 -1.07 -0.88 0.63
CA THR A 57 -0.26 -2.01 0.14
C THR A 57 0.80 -1.66 -0.92
N PRO A 58 1.57 -0.57 -0.78
CA PRO A 58 2.51 -0.17 -1.83
C PRO A 58 3.61 -1.22 -2.03
N ASN A 59 4.17 -1.29 -3.23
CA ASN A 59 5.51 -1.87 -3.39
C ASN A 59 6.61 -0.90 -2.89
N GLN A 60 7.87 -1.34 -2.83
CA GLN A 60 8.98 -0.49 -2.38
C GLN A 60 9.04 0.87 -3.11
N PHE A 61 8.95 0.90 -4.44
CA PHE A 61 9.05 2.14 -5.20
C PHE A 61 7.90 3.10 -4.89
N GLU A 62 6.67 2.59 -4.84
CA GLU A 62 5.48 3.39 -4.51
C GLU A 62 5.58 3.95 -3.09
N ALA A 63 6.04 3.13 -2.14
CA ALA A 63 6.23 3.53 -0.76
C ALA A 63 7.29 4.64 -0.64
N GLU A 64 8.43 4.50 -1.33
CA GLU A 64 9.47 5.52 -1.40
C GLU A 64 8.98 6.80 -2.08
N PHE A 65 8.21 6.66 -3.16
CA PHE A 65 7.72 7.77 -3.96
C PHE A 65 6.68 8.61 -3.19
N LEU A 66 5.76 7.95 -2.47
CA LEU A 66 4.74 8.62 -1.67
C LEU A 66 5.33 9.26 -0.41
N SER A 67 6.21 8.55 0.29
CA SER A 67 6.80 9.05 1.54
C SER A 67 7.96 10.02 1.34
N GLY A 68 8.62 9.99 0.17
CA GLY A 68 9.86 10.72 -0.08
C GLY A 68 11.09 10.13 0.65
N ILE A 69 10.98 8.93 1.24
CA ILE A 69 12.03 8.29 2.04
C ILE A 69 12.51 7.04 1.30
N LYS A 70 13.83 6.92 1.09
CA LYS A 70 14.44 5.72 0.50
C LYS A 70 14.49 4.55 1.48
N ILE A 71 14.19 3.34 1.02
CA ILE A 71 14.22 2.11 1.82
C ILE A 71 15.50 1.35 1.49
N ASN A 72 16.53 1.50 2.33
CA ASN A 72 17.79 0.76 2.17
C ASN A 72 17.95 -0.35 3.22
N ASN A 73 17.19 -0.27 4.31
CA ASN A 73 17.25 -1.19 5.44
C ASN A 73 15.91 -1.19 6.20
N VAL A 74 15.77 -2.08 7.17
CA VAL A 74 14.54 -2.23 7.97
C VAL A 74 14.17 -0.93 8.70
N SER A 75 15.15 -0.16 9.20
CA SER A 75 14.90 1.11 9.89
C SER A 75 14.21 2.11 8.96
N ASP A 76 14.59 2.15 7.69
CA ASP A 76 13.95 3.01 6.70
C ASP A 76 12.52 2.56 6.37
N ALA A 77 12.27 1.25 6.25
CA ALA A 77 10.90 0.72 6.09
C ALA A 77 10.00 1.11 7.27
N ILE A 78 10.54 1.12 8.50
CA ILE A 78 9.83 1.59 9.69
C ILE A 78 9.49 3.08 9.60
N LYS A 79 10.42 3.92 9.12
CA LYS A 79 10.16 5.36 8.91
C LYS A 79 9.08 5.60 7.86
N VAL A 80 9.11 4.85 6.76
CA VAL A 80 8.09 4.90 5.70
C VAL A 80 6.72 4.49 6.25
N ALA A 81 6.64 3.39 6.99
CA ALA A 81 5.37 3.00 7.61
C ALA A 81 4.88 4.04 8.62
N LYS A 82 5.77 4.63 9.42
CA LYS A 82 5.42 5.73 10.34
C LYS A 82 4.86 6.94 9.58
N HIS A 83 5.42 7.27 8.42
CA HIS A 83 4.87 8.33 7.57
C HIS A 83 3.40 8.06 7.22
N PHE A 84 3.06 6.86 6.74
CA PHE A 84 1.67 6.50 6.44
C PHE A 84 0.77 6.44 7.69
N HIS A 85 1.30 5.93 8.81
CA HIS A 85 0.55 5.93 10.07
C HIS A 85 0.20 7.35 10.55
N ASN A 86 1.10 8.33 10.35
CA ASN A 86 0.83 9.74 10.67
C ASN A 86 -0.27 10.34 9.77
N LEU A 87 -0.53 9.75 8.61
CA LEU A 87 -1.63 10.13 7.71
C LEU A 87 -2.96 9.45 8.08
N GLY A 88 -2.97 8.65 9.14
CA GLY A 88 -4.17 7.95 9.63
C GLY A 88 -4.30 6.50 9.17
N VAL A 89 -3.37 6.00 8.35
CA VAL A 89 -3.37 4.60 7.90
C VAL A 89 -3.11 3.67 9.08
N LYS A 90 -3.99 2.69 9.30
CA LYS A 90 -3.88 1.76 10.45
C LYS A 90 -2.91 0.61 10.17
N ILE A 91 -2.90 0.12 8.94
CA ILE A 91 -2.08 -1.02 8.51
C ILE A 91 -1.30 -0.66 7.24
N VAL A 92 0.01 -0.86 7.27
CA VAL A 92 0.90 -0.64 6.12
C VAL A 92 1.55 -1.96 5.77
N ILE A 93 1.44 -2.39 4.51
CA ILE A 93 2.10 -3.58 3.98
C ILE A 93 2.94 -3.16 2.78
N ILE A 94 4.26 -3.12 2.95
CA ILE A 94 5.20 -2.79 1.87
C ILE A 94 5.71 -4.10 1.25
N THR A 95 5.42 -4.29 -0.03
CA THR A 95 5.79 -5.50 -0.76
C THR A 95 7.07 -5.32 -1.56
N GLY A 96 7.75 -6.44 -1.85
CA GLY A 96 8.91 -6.45 -2.75
C GLY A 96 10.09 -5.63 -2.23
N ILE A 97 10.26 -5.53 -0.91
CA ILE A 97 11.42 -4.86 -0.33
C ILE A 97 12.68 -5.64 -0.65
N ASN A 98 13.75 -4.92 -1.00
CA ASN A 98 15.06 -5.49 -1.24
C ASN A 98 16.15 -4.70 -0.48
N PHE A 99 16.77 -5.33 0.52
CA PHE A 99 17.87 -4.76 1.30
C PHE A 99 19.27 -5.16 0.82
N GLN A 100 19.46 -5.37 -0.50
CA GLN A 100 20.71 -5.81 -1.16
C GLN A 100 20.91 -7.34 -1.23
N ASP A 101 19.88 -8.13 -0.94
CA ASP A 101 19.90 -9.58 -1.17
C ASP A 101 18.69 -9.98 -2.04
N GLU A 102 18.90 -10.01 -3.36
CA GLU A 102 17.84 -10.31 -4.34
C GLU A 102 17.29 -11.75 -4.24
N LYS A 103 17.91 -12.58 -3.40
CA LYS A 103 17.58 -13.99 -3.20
C LYS A 103 16.24 -14.18 -2.50
N TYR A 104 15.75 -13.17 -1.78
CA TYR A 104 14.52 -13.23 -1.02
C TYR A 104 13.50 -12.22 -1.51
N PHE A 105 12.24 -12.64 -1.55
CA PHE A 105 11.14 -11.69 -1.57
C PHE A 105 10.81 -11.31 -0.13
N GLN A 106 10.83 -10.01 0.18
CA GLN A 106 10.57 -9.51 1.52
C GLN A 106 9.31 -8.64 1.55
N VAL A 107 8.51 -8.84 2.60
CA VAL A 107 7.34 -8.03 2.90
C VAL A 107 7.51 -7.45 4.29
N PHE A 108 7.35 -6.14 4.41
CA PHE A 108 7.29 -5.45 5.69
C PHE A 108 5.84 -5.10 5.99
N ALA A 109 5.36 -5.44 7.18
CA ALA A 109 4.02 -5.09 7.63
C ALA A 109 4.09 -4.35 8.98
N SER A 110 3.28 -3.32 9.14
CA SER A 110 3.20 -2.54 10.37
C SER A 110 1.77 -2.17 10.70
N ASN A 111 1.42 -2.21 11.98
CA ASN A 111 0.22 -1.59 12.53
C ASN A 111 0.60 -0.70 13.73
N ALA A 112 -0.39 -0.22 14.48
CA ALA A 112 -0.17 0.68 15.62
C ALA A 112 0.79 0.14 16.70
N THR A 113 0.96 -1.18 16.83
CA THR A 113 1.72 -1.80 17.94
C THR A 113 2.85 -2.70 17.48
N LYS A 114 2.68 -3.40 16.34
CA LYS A 114 3.56 -4.48 15.90
C LYS A 114 4.11 -4.19 14.52
N LYS A 115 5.31 -4.72 14.28
CA LYS A 115 6.04 -4.63 13.02
C LYS A 115 6.59 -6.00 12.68
N TYR A 116 6.49 -6.39 11.42
CA TYR A 116 6.88 -7.70 10.93
C TYR A 116 7.69 -7.53 9.65
N LEU A 117 8.74 -8.35 9.52
CA LEU A 117 9.45 -8.55 8.27
C LEU A 117 9.41 -10.04 7.96
N VAL A 118 8.79 -10.39 6.85
CA VAL A 118 8.66 -11.77 6.38
C VAL A 118 9.46 -11.91 5.10
N GLN A 119 10.20 -13.00 4.96
CA GLN A 119 11.01 -13.30 3.79
C GLN A 119 10.70 -14.69 3.26
N SER A 120 10.68 -14.83 1.93
CA SER A 120 10.44 -16.08 1.23
C SER A 120 11.51 -16.31 0.15
N HIS A 121 11.99 -17.55 0.06
CA HIS A 121 12.93 -17.99 -0.98
C HIS A 121 12.27 -18.23 -2.35
N ASN A 122 10.94 -18.23 -2.43
CA ASN A 122 10.21 -18.57 -3.64
C ASN A 122 9.38 -17.36 -4.13
N LYS A 123 9.90 -16.67 -5.15
CA LYS A 123 9.24 -15.52 -5.78
C LYS A 123 7.90 -15.91 -6.46
N GLU A 124 7.76 -17.14 -6.96
CA GLU A 124 6.54 -17.62 -7.65
C GLU A 124 5.44 -18.10 -6.69
N LYS A 125 5.79 -18.58 -5.50
CA LYS A 125 4.80 -19.06 -4.49
C LYS A 125 4.31 -17.98 -3.54
N THR A 126 4.84 -16.76 -3.59
CA THR A 126 4.38 -15.67 -2.73
C THR A 126 3.22 -14.93 -3.40
N LEU A 127 2.19 -15.68 -3.79
CA LEU A 127 0.83 -15.16 -3.77
C LEU A 127 0.49 -15.02 -2.29
N ILE A 128 0.12 -13.81 -1.84
CA ILE A 128 -0.38 -13.58 -0.49
C ILE A 128 -1.73 -14.32 -0.37
N LEU A 129 -1.65 -15.62 -0.16
CA LEU A 129 -2.74 -16.48 0.25
C LEU A 129 -2.61 -16.63 1.77
N GLN A 130 -3.67 -16.26 2.47
CA GLN A 130 -3.86 -16.26 3.93
C GLN A 130 -3.19 -15.10 4.69
N VAL A 131 -3.85 -13.94 4.69
CA VAL A 131 -4.14 -13.31 5.98
C VAL A 131 -5.53 -13.76 6.40
N GLN A 132 -5.60 -14.88 7.11
CA GLN A 132 -6.87 -15.55 7.47
C GLN A 132 -7.68 -14.82 8.57
N GLU A 133 -7.29 -13.61 8.99
CA GLU A 133 -8.05 -12.78 9.94
C GLU A 133 -8.19 -11.32 9.50
N ILE A 134 -8.07 -11.02 8.21
CA ILE A 134 -8.53 -9.73 7.69
C ILE A 134 -9.68 -10.05 6.75
N TYR A 135 -10.90 -9.75 7.17
CA TYR A 135 -12.07 -9.71 6.29
C TYR A 135 -11.81 -8.67 5.21
N LEU A 136 -11.11 -9.08 4.16
CA LEU A 136 -10.66 -8.23 3.07
C LEU A 136 -11.44 -8.63 1.84
N LEU A 137 -12.45 -7.83 1.50
CA LEU A 137 -12.96 -7.74 0.14
C LEU A 137 -11.85 -7.10 -0.70
N VAL A 138 -10.97 -7.94 -1.25
CA VAL A 138 -9.97 -7.54 -2.23
C VAL A 138 -10.67 -7.48 -3.58
N PHE A 139 -10.87 -6.28 -4.12
CA PHE A 139 -11.05 -6.12 -5.56
C PHE A 139 -9.65 -6.05 -6.19
N PHE A 140 -9.22 -7.15 -6.81
CA PHE A 140 -8.08 -7.16 -7.73
C PHE A 140 -8.51 -6.62 -9.10
N TRP A 141 -7.53 -6.06 -9.80
CA TRP A 141 -7.59 -5.45 -11.12
C TRP A 141 -8.41 -6.20 -12.17
N VAL A 142 -9.05 -5.43 -13.06
CA VAL A 142 -9.24 -5.84 -14.46
C VAL A 142 -8.59 -4.77 -15.33
N PHE A 143 -7.66 -5.22 -16.18
CA PHE A 143 -7.10 -4.46 -17.29
C PHE A 143 -8.22 -3.88 -18.17
N ILE A 144 -8.19 -2.57 -18.39
CA ILE A 144 -8.63 -1.94 -19.65
C ILE A 144 -7.53 -1.01 -20.13
#